data_AF-A0A2E6MQF3-F1
#
_entry.id   AF-A0A2E6MQF3-F1
#
_cell.length_a   1.000
_cell.length_b   1.000
_cell.length_c   1.000
_cell.angle_alpha   90.00
_cell.angle_beta   90.00
_cell.angle_gamma   90.00
#
_symmetry.space_group_name_H-M   'P 1'
#
loop_
_entity.id
_entity.type
_entity.pdbx_description
1 polymer ?
#
loop_
_entity_poly.entity_id
_entity_poly.type
_entity_poly.pdbx_seq_one_letter_code
_entity_poly.pdbx_strand_id
1 'polypeptide(L)'
;MLLFIGGFQFKSYFMIFKFYGERYEYRPRLFSTLVSFFALLILLSLSAWQIHRLQWKTNLINQRIDAYESQSKEIAELANPEDYEFQRVFTKGKPLNDYEMFMPALSKNGNNGYHIIVPLRLENGKNIIFDTGWIPLKLKEKVFREKHIINKERVVQAVIRLPGKKGRFQPDNEV
;
A
#
# COMPACT_ATOMS: atom_id res chain seq x y z
N MET A 1 -51.00 -37.15 47.02
CA MET A 1 -51.19 -37.59 45.63
C MET A 1 -52.27 -36.71 45.02
N LEU A 2 -51.91 -35.72 44.21
CA LEU A 2 -52.84 -35.00 43.32
C LEU A 2 -52.02 -34.36 42.19
N LEU A 3 -52.52 -34.56 40.98
CA LEU A 3 -51.80 -34.65 39.71
C LEU A 3 -51.29 -33.31 39.18
N PHE A 4 -50.06 -33.34 38.65
CA PHE A 4 -49.58 -32.41 37.63
C PHE A 4 -50.37 -32.64 36.33
N ILE A 5 -51.09 -31.63 35.86
CA ILE A 5 -51.67 -31.59 34.52
C ILE A 5 -50.99 -30.45 33.77
N GLY A 6 -50.21 -30.83 32.76
CA GLY A 6 -49.50 -29.92 31.89
C GLY A 6 -50.45 -29.04 31.07
N GLY A 7 -50.10 -27.77 30.98
CA GLY A 7 -50.61 -26.84 29.98
C GLY A 7 -49.45 -26.00 29.46
N PHE A 8 -48.76 -26.48 28.43
CA PHE A 8 -47.73 -25.69 27.75
C PHE A 8 -48.46 -24.74 26.78
N GLN A 9 -48.80 -23.55 27.25
CA GLN A 9 -49.35 -22.48 26.42
C GLN A 9 -48.20 -21.60 25.92
N PHE A 10 -47.83 -21.77 24.66
CA PHE A 10 -46.95 -20.84 23.94
C PHE A 10 -47.72 -19.54 23.64
N LYS A 11 -47.87 -18.67 24.65
CA LYS A 11 -48.48 -17.36 24.46
C LYS A 11 -47.78 -16.30 25.31
N SER A 12 -46.49 -16.10 25.05
CA SER A 12 -45.81 -14.80 25.08
C SER A 12 -44.29 -14.98 25.07
N TYR A 13 -43.61 -14.33 24.12
CA TYR A 13 -42.15 -14.16 24.14
C TYR A 13 -41.75 -13.10 25.19
N PHE A 14 -42.09 -13.32 26.46
CA PHE A 14 -41.62 -12.48 27.57
C PHE A 14 -40.46 -13.18 28.25
N MET A 15 -39.26 -12.64 28.09
CA MET A 15 -38.12 -13.05 28.90
C MET A 15 -38.04 -12.09 30.09
N ILE A 16 -38.45 -12.58 31.26
CA ILE A 16 -38.46 -11.82 32.51
C ILE A 16 -37.14 -12.11 33.23
N PHE A 17 -36.34 -11.07 33.43
CA PHE A 17 -35.11 -11.16 34.22
C PHE A 17 -35.35 -10.51 35.59
N LYS A 18 -34.92 -11.19 36.67
CA LYS A 18 -34.86 -10.59 38.00
C LYS A 18 -33.42 -10.19 38.28
N PHE A 19 -33.17 -8.90 38.43
CA PHE A 19 -31.85 -8.38 38.81
C PHE A 19 -32.02 -7.44 40.01
N TYR A 20 -31.32 -7.73 41.11
CA TYR A 20 -31.36 -6.93 42.34
C TYR A 20 -32.77 -6.60 42.88
N GLY A 21 -33.69 -7.57 42.83
CA GLY A 21 -35.07 -7.41 43.33
C GLY A 21 -36.05 -6.78 42.34
N GLU A 22 -35.55 -6.12 41.30
CA GLU A 22 -36.37 -5.51 40.25
C GLU A 22 -36.63 -6.49 39.09
N ARG A 23 -37.85 -6.42 38.53
CA ARG A 23 -38.27 -7.23 37.38
C ARG A 23 -38.10 -6.42 36.10
N TYR A 24 -37.20 -6.87 35.23
CA TYR A 24 -37.02 -6.29 33.91
C TYR A 24 -37.74 -7.15 32.87
N GLU A 25 -38.70 -6.56 32.16
CA GLU A 25 -39.42 -7.19 31.05
C GLU A 25 -38.77 -6.81 29.72
N TYR A 26 -38.08 -7.76 29.08
CA TYR A 26 -37.58 -7.54 27.73
C TYR A 26 -38.66 -7.89 26.71
N ARG A 27 -39.14 -6.89 25.96
CA ARG A 27 -40.14 -7.04 24.89
C ARG A 27 -39.49 -6.74 23.53
N PRO A 28 -38.82 -7.72 22.90
CA PRO A 28 -38.19 -7.49 21.61
C PRO A 28 -39.26 -7.22 20.55
N ARG A 29 -39.27 -6.00 20.00
CA ARG A 29 -40.07 -5.69 18.80
C ARG A 29 -39.44 -6.42 17.62
N LEU A 30 -40.24 -7.16 16.84
CA LEU A 30 -39.76 -7.95 15.69
C LEU A 30 -38.88 -7.14 14.72
N PHE A 31 -39.25 -5.88 14.48
CA PHE A 31 -38.46 -4.96 13.65
C PHE A 31 -37.06 -4.71 14.21
N SER A 32 -36.93 -4.41 15.50
CA SER A 32 -35.64 -4.16 16.15
C SER A 32 -34.76 -5.41 16.14
N THR A 33 -35.33 -6.60 16.36
CA THR A 33 -34.59 -7.86 16.28
C THR A 33 -34.07 -8.13 14.87
N LEU A 34 -34.88 -7.86 13.84
CA LEU A 34 -34.50 -8.07 12.45
C LEU A 34 -33.38 -7.11 12.02
N VAL A 35 -33.50 -5.83 12.36
CA VAL A 35 -32.46 -4.83 12.07
C VAL A 35 -31.15 -5.18 12.78
N SER A 36 -31.20 -5.54 14.06
CA SER A 36 -30.02 -5.97 14.82
C SER A 36 -29.36 -7.22 14.22
N PHE A 37 -30.15 -8.17 13.73
CA PHE A 37 -29.64 -9.38 13.07
C PHE A 37 -28.91 -9.03 11.76
N PHE A 38 -29.51 -8.21 10.89
CA PHE A 38 -28.84 -7.78 9.66
C PHE A 38 -27.60 -6.93 9.93
N ALA A 39 -27.65 -6.02 10.91
CA ALA A 39 -26.48 -5.24 11.31
C ALA A 39 -25.34 -6.15 11.79
N LEU A 40 -25.66 -7.18 12.57
CA LEU A 40 -24.69 -8.17 13.02
C LEU A 40 -24.08 -8.95 11.83
N LEU A 41 -24.89 -9.37 10.85
CA LEU A 41 -24.39 -10.05 9.65
C LEU A 41 -23.43 -9.17 8.84
N ILE A 42 -23.73 -7.88 8.70
CA ILE A 42 -22.85 -6.92 8.02
C ILE A 42 -21.55 -6.76 8.80
N LEU A 43 -21.62 -6.60 10.12
CA LEU A 43 -20.43 -6.46 10.98
C LEU A 43 -19.52 -7.69 10.92
N LEU A 44 -20.09 -8.90 10.95
CA LEU A 44 -19.33 -10.15 10.80
C LEU A 44 -18.69 -10.26 9.43
N SER A 45 -19.43 -9.89 8.37
CA SER A 45 -18.92 -9.88 7.00
C SER A 45 -17.76 -8.88 6.83
N LEU A 46 -17.88 -7.70 7.43
CA LEU A 46 -16.83 -6.68 7.45
C LEU A 46 -15.62 -7.13 8.27
N SER A 47 -15.83 -7.77 9.43
CA SER A 47 -14.76 -8.33 10.26
C SER A 47 -13.94 -9.38 9.49
N ALA A 48 -14.61 -10.32 8.82
CA ALA A 48 -13.96 -11.30 7.96
C ALA A 48 -13.20 -10.63 6.81
N TRP A 49 -13.80 -9.62 6.18
CA TRP A 49 -13.15 -8.87 5.10
C TRP A 49 -11.90 -8.12 5.59
N GLN A 50 -11.91 -7.54 6.79
CA GLN A 50 -10.75 -6.87 7.36
C GLN A 50 -9.57 -7.83 7.54
N ILE A 51 -9.81 -9.05 8.02
CA ILE A 51 -8.76 -10.08 8.16
C ILE A 51 -8.21 -10.49 6.79
N HIS A 52 -9.10 -10.76 5.83
CA HIS A 52 -8.68 -11.11 4.47
C HIS A 52 -7.88 -9.97 3.81
N ARG A 53 -8.34 -8.72 3.99
CA ARG A 53 -7.67 -7.53 3.47
C ARG A 53 -6.30 -7.33 4.10
N LEU A 54 -6.16 -7.59 5.41
CA LEU A 54 -4.89 -7.56 6.11
C LEU A 54 -3.94 -8.60 5.53
N GLN A 55 -4.36 -9.88 5.45
CA GLN A 55 -3.54 -10.97 4.91
C GLN A 55 -3.08 -10.67 3.49
N TRP A 56 -3.99 -10.23 2.62
CA TRP A 56 -3.65 -9.83 1.26
C TRP A 56 -2.58 -8.72 1.25
N LYS A 57 -2.77 -7.67 2.05
CA LYS A 57 -1.80 -6.56 2.13
C LYS A 57 -0.45 -7.01 2.68
N THR A 58 -0.42 -7.85 3.71
CA THR A 58 0.81 -8.41 4.26
C THR A 58 1.53 -9.28 3.23
N ASN A 59 0.81 -10.11 2.48
CA ASN A 59 1.40 -10.93 1.43
C ASN A 59 2.06 -10.07 0.33
N LEU A 60 1.43 -8.97 -0.08
CA LEU A 60 2.03 -8.03 -1.02
C LEU A 60 3.29 -7.35 -0.48
N ILE A 61 3.33 -7.06 0.83
CA ILE A 61 4.51 -6.48 1.47
C ILE A 61 5.64 -7.52 1.49
N ASN A 62 5.35 -8.75 1.89
CA ASN A 62 6.33 -9.83 1.95
C ASN A 62 6.93 -10.12 0.57
N GLN A 63 6.10 -10.22 -0.47
CA GLN A 63 6.60 -10.39 -1.85
C GLN A 63 7.61 -9.30 -2.26
N ARG A 64 7.39 -8.05 -1.85
CA ARG A 64 8.30 -6.94 -2.14
C ARG A 64 9.57 -7.00 -1.31
N ILE A 65 9.48 -7.42 -0.05
CA ILE A 65 10.64 -7.63 0.82
C ILE A 65 11.49 -8.76 0.24
N ASP A 66 10.88 -9.90 -0.11
CA ASP A 66 11.57 -11.05 -0.69
C ASP A 66 12.29 -10.67 -1.99
N ALA A 67 11.61 -9.93 -2.88
CA ALA A 67 12.22 -9.41 -4.11
C ALA A 67 13.40 -8.47 -3.82
N TYR A 68 13.24 -7.55 -2.85
CA TYR A 68 14.31 -6.64 -2.46
C TYR A 68 15.50 -7.35 -1.81
N GLU A 69 15.27 -8.33 -0.94
CA GLU A 69 16.32 -9.06 -0.23
C GLU A 69 17.04 -10.09 -1.11
N SER A 70 16.44 -10.47 -2.23
CA SER A 70 17.07 -11.34 -3.22
C SER A 70 18.44 -10.83 -3.70
N GLN A 71 19.22 -11.74 -4.29
CA GLN A 71 20.56 -11.43 -4.78
C GLN A 71 20.52 -10.31 -5.82
N SER A 72 21.41 -9.33 -5.63
CA SER A 72 21.56 -8.22 -6.57
C SER A 72 22.12 -8.74 -7.90
N LYS A 73 21.47 -8.36 -9.01
CA LYS A 73 21.88 -8.73 -10.37
C LYS A 73 22.35 -7.52 -11.15
N GLU A 74 23.16 -7.76 -12.18
CA GLU A 74 23.52 -6.69 -13.09
C GLU A 74 22.37 -6.38 -14.05
N ILE A 75 21.98 -5.11 -14.17
CA ILE A 75 20.82 -4.75 -15.02
C ILE A 75 21.04 -5.07 -16.49
N ALA A 76 22.31 -5.09 -16.94
CA ALA A 76 22.68 -5.40 -18.31
C ALA A 76 22.40 -6.86 -18.69
N GLU A 77 22.34 -7.76 -17.71
CA GLU A 77 22.06 -9.20 -17.89
C GLU A 77 20.55 -9.50 -17.93
N LEU A 78 19.71 -8.56 -17.52
CA LEU A 78 18.26 -8.75 -17.49
C LEU A 78 17.65 -8.52 -18.87
N ALA A 79 17.14 -9.58 -19.49
CA ALA A 79 16.43 -9.51 -20.76
C ALA A 79 15.14 -8.68 -20.64
N ASN A 80 14.34 -8.96 -19.61
CA ASN A 80 13.10 -8.25 -19.27
C ASN A 80 13.19 -7.69 -17.85
N PRO A 81 13.67 -6.45 -17.66
CA PRO A 81 13.74 -5.82 -16.34
C PRO A 81 12.37 -5.68 -15.65
N GLU A 82 11.27 -5.69 -16.42
CA GLU A 82 9.92 -5.51 -15.90
C GLU A 82 9.45 -6.65 -14.97
N ASP A 83 9.97 -7.86 -15.20
CA ASP A 83 9.65 -9.04 -14.38
C ASP A 83 10.29 -9.00 -12.98
N TYR A 84 11.21 -8.05 -12.76
CA TYR A 84 12.04 -7.95 -11.56
C TYR A 84 11.74 -6.67 -10.74
N GLU A 85 10.49 -6.18 -10.77
CA GLU A 85 10.08 -5.04 -9.95
C GLU A 85 10.42 -5.27 -8.46
N PHE A 86 10.89 -4.24 -7.77
CA PHE A 86 11.36 -4.26 -6.38
C PHE A 86 12.69 -4.99 -6.12
N GLN A 87 13.28 -5.66 -7.10
CA GLN A 87 14.59 -6.30 -6.93
C GLN A 87 15.73 -5.28 -6.94
N ARG A 88 16.75 -5.54 -6.11
CA ARG A 88 18.01 -4.80 -6.13
C ARG A 88 18.83 -5.18 -7.36
N VAL A 89 19.37 -4.17 -8.01
CA VAL A 89 20.27 -4.33 -9.15
C VAL A 89 21.46 -3.39 -9.03
N PHE A 90 22.53 -3.72 -9.73
CA PHE A 90 23.65 -2.81 -9.90
C PHE A 90 23.96 -2.62 -11.38
N THR A 91 24.60 -1.50 -11.69
CA THR A 91 25.09 -1.25 -13.05
C THR A 91 26.20 -0.22 -13.05
N LYS A 92 27.03 -0.25 -14.08
CA LYS A 92 28.08 0.73 -14.32
C LYS A 92 27.68 1.62 -15.49
N GLY A 93 27.74 2.93 -15.27
CA GLY A 93 27.36 3.90 -16.30
C GLY A 93 27.68 5.33 -15.91
N LYS A 94 27.55 6.22 -16.89
CA LYS A 94 27.77 7.66 -16.73
C LYS A 94 26.44 8.41 -16.67
N PRO A 95 26.14 9.12 -15.57
CA PRO A 95 24.93 9.94 -15.48
C PRO A 95 25.05 11.17 -16.38
N LEU A 96 23.96 11.47 -17.08
CA LEU A 96 23.84 12.62 -17.98
C LEU A 96 23.15 13.77 -17.24
N ASN A 97 23.90 14.44 -16.35
CA ASN A 97 23.36 15.49 -15.47
C ASN A 97 22.86 16.74 -16.23
N ASP A 98 23.17 16.87 -17.52
CA ASP A 98 22.65 17.94 -18.38
C ASP A 98 21.16 17.77 -18.68
N TYR A 99 20.68 16.52 -18.64
CA TYR A 99 19.28 16.15 -18.90
C TYR A 99 18.55 15.75 -17.62
N GLU A 100 18.91 16.32 -16.47
CA GLU A 100 18.20 16.06 -15.22
C GLU A 100 16.77 16.61 -15.29
N MET A 101 15.82 15.83 -14.78
CA MET A 101 14.40 16.18 -14.69
C MET A 101 13.97 16.19 -13.23
N PHE A 102 13.02 17.06 -12.90
CA PHE A 102 12.48 17.19 -11.55
C PHE A 102 11.04 16.71 -11.52
N MET A 103 10.77 15.68 -10.74
CA MET A 103 9.43 15.18 -10.50
C MET A 103 8.94 15.68 -9.13
N PRO A 104 7.88 16.51 -9.07
CA PRO A 104 7.32 16.98 -7.80
C PRO A 104 6.91 15.80 -6.91
N ALA A 105 7.29 15.83 -5.64
CA ALA A 105 6.98 14.75 -4.71
C ALA A 105 6.96 15.19 -3.26
N LEU A 106 6.19 14.46 -2.46
CA LEU A 106 6.14 14.62 -1.02
C LEU A 106 7.18 13.70 -0.38
N SER A 107 7.90 14.22 0.62
CA SER A 107 8.70 13.39 1.50
C SER A 107 7.81 12.47 2.33
N LYS A 108 8.41 11.46 2.98
CA LYS A 108 7.71 10.59 3.93
C LYS A 108 7.01 11.36 5.06
N ASN A 109 7.49 12.57 5.37
CA ASN A 109 6.95 13.44 6.42
C ASN A 109 5.96 14.50 5.85
N GLY A 110 5.59 14.42 4.57
CA GLY A 110 4.66 15.34 3.93
C GLY A 110 5.26 16.67 3.46
N ASN A 111 6.60 16.82 3.47
CA ASN A 111 7.24 18.04 2.98
C ASN A 111 7.32 18.05 1.46
N ASN A 112 7.02 19.20 0.86
CA ASN A 112 7.16 19.40 -0.58
C ASN A 112 8.64 19.35 -1.01
N GLY A 113 8.90 18.70 -2.14
CA GLY A 113 10.21 18.63 -2.75
C GLY A 113 10.15 18.01 -4.15
N TYR A 114 11.29 17.52 -4.62
CA TYR A 114 11.44 16.92 -5.94
C TYR A 114 12.23 15.62 -5.86
N HIS A 115 11.80 14.61 -6.61
CA HIS A 115 12.70 13.54 -7.02
C HIS A 115 13.50 14.00 -8.24
N ILE A 116 14.79 13.70 -8.24
CA ILE A 116 15.67 14.08 -9.34
C ILE A 116 15.95 12.85 -10.17
N ILE A 117 15.46 12.92 -11.40
CA ILE A 117 15.50 11.85 -12.36
C ILE A 117 16.60 12.19 -13.36
N VAL A 118 17.62 11.35 -13.45
CA VAL A 118 18.77 11.55 -14.32
C VAL A 118 18.91 10.37 -15.27
N PRO A 119 19.01 10.59 -16.60
CA PRO A 119 19.35 9.52 -17.52
C PRO A 119 20.76 8.98 -17.24
N LEU A 120 20.90 7.67 -17.10
CA LEU A 120 22.16 6.97 -16.94
C LEU A 120 22.49 6.24 -18.25
N ARG A 121 23.62 6.60 -18.87
CA ARG A 121 24.13 5.90 -20.06
C ARG A 121 24.97 4.71 -19.62
N LEU A 122 24.54 3.52 -20.03
CA LEU A 122 25.20 2.25 -19.76
C LEU A 122 26.35 1.99 -20.74
N GLU A 123 27.27 1.09 -20.39
CA GLU A 123 28.36 0.65 -21.28
C GLU A 123 27.85 0.02 -22.58
N ASN A 124 26.71 -0.67 -22.53
CA ASN A 124 26.06 -1.28 -23.71
C ASN A 124 25.33 -0.27 -24.62
N GLY A 125 25.42 1.04 -24.32
CA GLY A 125 24.81 2.11 -25.12
C GLY A 125 23.32 2.34 -24.86
N LYS A 126 22.66 1.55 -24.01
CA LYS A 126 21.28 1.81 -23.57
C LYS A 126 21.26 2.95 -22.53
N ASN A 127 20.18 3.72 -22.53
CA ASN A 127 19.92 4.73 -21.51
C ASN A 127 18.83 4.21 -20.58
N ILE A 128 19.08 4.28 -19.27
CA ILE A 128 18.07 4.00 -18.25
C ILE A 128 17.76 5.26 -17.47
N ILE A 129 16.56 5.32 -16.91
CA ILE A 129 16.15 6.43 -16.05
C ILE A 129 16.53 6.09 -14.61
N PHE A 130 17.37 6.92 -13.99
CA PHE A 130 17.84 6.73 -12.62
C PHE A 130 17.26 7.81 -11.70
N ASP A 131 16.50 7.38 -10.69
CA ASP A 131 16.05 8.27 -9.61
C ASP A 131 17.14 8.37 -8.54
N THR A 132 17.73 9.56 -8.39
CA THR A 132 18.80 9.82 -7.42
C THR A 132 18.27 10.06 -6.00
N GLY A 133 16.94 10.19 -5.85
CA GLY A 133 16.27 10.42 -4.58
C GLY A 133 15.60 11.79 -4.47
N TRP A 134 15.05 12.03 -3.29
CA TRP A 134 14.27 13.22 -2.97
C TRP A 134 15.14 14.37 -2.44
N ILE A 135 14.84 15.59 -2.88
CA ILE A 135 15.41 16.84 -2.38
C ILE A 135 14.32 17.83 -1.94
N PRO A 136 14.57 18.66 -0.92
CA PRO A 136 13.68 19.77 -0.56
C PRO A 136 13.71 20.87 -1.64
N LEU A 137 12.63 21.67 -1.70
CA LEU A 137 12.48 22.78 -2.67
C LEU A 137 13.68 23.74 -2.72
N LYS A 138 14.28 24.02 -1.55
CA LYS A 138 15.43 24.94 -1.41
C LYS A 138 16.69 24.46 -2.13
N LEU A 139 16.81 23.16 -2.39
CA LEU A 139 17.97 22.55 -3.04
C LEU A 139 17.73 22.28 -4.53
N LYS A 140 16.73 22.91 -5.15
CA LYS A 140 16.44 22.70 -6.57
C LYS A 140 17.64 23.06 -7.45
N GLU A 141 18.26 24.23 -7.21
CA GLU A 141 19.37 24.72 -8.02
C GLU A 141 20.64 23.87 -7.83
N LYS A 142 21.34 23.60 -8.93
CA LYS A 142 22.54 22.74 -8.97
C LYS A 142 23.65 23.24 -8.04
N VAL A 143 23.80 24.56 -7.90
CA VAL A 143 24.83 25.20 -7.06
C VAL A 143 24.74 24.73 -5.61
N PHE A 144 23.53 24.56 -5.07
CA PHE A 144 23.33 24.06 -3.71
C PHE A 144 23.57 22.55 -3.55
N ARG A 145 23.78 21.83 -4.67
CA ARG A 145 23.89 20.36 -4.71
C ARG A 145 25.21 19.85 -5.30
N GLU A 146 26.16 20.70 -5.64
CA GLU A 146 27.41 20.29 -6.33
C GLU A 146 28.12 19.10 -5.67
N LYS A 147 28.12 19.02 -4.34
CA LYS A 147 28.71 17.90 -3.58
C LYS A 147 28.01 16.55 -3.78
N HIS A 148 26.74 16.56 -4.22
CA HIS A 148 25.89 15.38 -4.39
C HIS A 148 25.70 15.00 -5.86
N ILE A 149 26.23 15.80 -6.80
CA ILE A 149 26.15 15.52 -8.23
C ILE A 149 27.26 14.52 -8.59
N ILE A 150 26.85 13.37 -9.11
CA ILE A 150 27.76 12.33 -9.58
C ILE A 150 28.12 12.68 -11.03
N ASN A 151 29.35 13.13 -11.30
CA ASN A 151 29.78 13.48 -12.66
C ASN A 151 30.64 12.41 -13.35
N LYS A 152 31.07 11.39 -12.60
CA LYS A 152 31.95 10.33 -13.10
C LYS A 152 31.19 9.03 -13.23
N GLU A 153 31.70 8.17 -14.12
CA GLU A 153 31.25 6.80 -14.23
C GLU A 153 31.47 6.08 -12.89
N ARG A 154 30.45 5.40 -12.39
CA ARG A 154 30.53 4.62 -11.16
C ARG A 154 29.57 3.45 -11.20
N VAL A 155 29.84 2.46 -10.35
CA VAL A 155 28.86 1.40 -10.06
C VAL A 155 27.76 2.01 -9.20
N VAL A 156 26.53 1.95 -9.70
CA VAL A 156 25.32 2.42 -9.03
C VAL A 156 24.51 1.21 -8.61
N GLN A 157 24.07 1.20 -7.35
CA GLN A 157 23.09 0.25 -6.85
C GLN A 157 21.71 0.92 -6.85
N ALA A 158 20.71 0.21 -7.33
CA ALA A 158 19.36 0.72 -7.51
C ALA A 158 18.32 -0.37 -7.27
N VAL A 159 17.05 0.03 -7.24
CA VAL A 159 15.91 -0.89 -7.19
C VAL A 159 15.06 -0.66 -8.43
N ILE A 160 14.67 -1.74 -9.10
CA ILE A 160 13.80 -1.65 -10.26
C ILE A 160 12.41 -1.17 -9.82
N ARG A 161 11.90 -0.15 -10.51
CA ARG A 161 10.55 0.39 -10.32
C ARG A 161 9.89 0.57 -11.66
N LEU A 162 8.68 0.05 -11.78
CA LEU A 162 7.86 0.24 -12.95
C LEU A 162 7.06 1.55 -12.83
N PRO A 163 6.82 2.26 -13.95
CA PRO A 163 5.92 3.39 -13.94
C PRO A 163 4.52 2.94 -13.50
N GLY A 164 3.90 3.72 -12.63
CA GLY A 164 2.53 3.46 -12.19
C GLY A 164 1.55 3.51 -13.35
N LYS A 165 0.43 2.78 -13.25
CA LYS A 165 -0.65 2.88 -14.23
C LYS A 165 -1.22 4.30 -14.25
N LYS A 166 -1.40 4.84 -15.45
CA LYS A 166 -2.03 6.15 -15.68
C LYS A 166 -3.41 6.20 -15.01
N GLY A 167 -3.63 7.20 -14.16
CA GLY A 167 -4.92 7.40 -13.51
C GLY A 167 -5.97 7.95 -14.49
N ARG A 168 -7.27 7.73 -14.21
CA ARG A 168 -8.38 8.22 -15.07
C ARG A 168 -8.38 9.74 -15.27
N PHE A 169 -7.83 10.49 -14.32
CA PHE A 169 -7.78 11.96 -14.33
C PHE A 169 -6.40 12.51 -14.71
N GLN A 170 -5.45 11.66 -15.10
CA GLN A 170 -4.17 12.12 -15.60
C GLN A 170 -4.33 12.48 -17.08
N PRO A 171 -4.01 13.72 -17.50
CA PRO A 171 -4.05 14.08 -18.91
C PRO A 171 -3.04 13.25 -19.72
N ASP A 172 -3.24 13.15 -21.03
CA ASP A 172 -2.21 12.63 -21.92
C ASP A 172 -1.01 13.59 -21.93
N ASN A 173 0.20 13.02 -21.96
CA ASN A 173 1.39 13.83 -22.14
C ASN A 173 1.40 14.31 -23.60
N GLU A 174 1.50 15.62 -23.80
CA GLU A 174 1.77 16.19 -25.13
C GLU A 174 3.19 15.76 -25.54
N VAL A 175 3.31 15.20 -26.75
CA VAL A 175 4.54 14.58 -27.30
C VAL A 175 5.49 15.66 -27.84
#